data_AF-A0A3D5P360-F1
#
_entry.id   AF-A0A3D5P360-F1
#
_cell.length_a   1.000
_cell.length_b   1.000
_cell.length_c   1.000
_cell.angle_alpha   90.00
_cell.angle_beta   90.00
_cell.angle_gamma   90.00
#
_symmetry.space_group_name_H-M   'P 1'
#
loop_
_entity.id
_entity.type
_entity.pdbx_description
1 polymer ?
#
loop_
_entity_poly.entity_id
_entity_poly.type
_entity_poly.pdbx_seq_one_letter_code
_entity_poly.pdbx_strand_id
1 'polypeptide(L)'
;ENVASPPALLVVDGILGNMDWLELAVLWSDEIGASEMWYRFLNVGSPVLLSAGTDAMADFYRTMPLGVSRLYVQTDGESSMAAYMQAMKEGRSFVTTGPMVDFELGGVKPGDVVSREGSAEFKIDLASAVSVETVEVIVNGLVVWSDSGLDEAGSRTYEGSVELPAAGWVAVRARGGETIWPAADSYSFAHTSPVWIDSVGSVDAEAFRRSAEELMPLVDAAEAKVRVSYGAVATPRILSEFEAARARLVARLPRP
;
A
#
# COMPACT_ATOMS: atom_id res chain seq x y z
N GLU A 1 3.89 -11.59 11.69
CA GLU A 1 3.43 -12.10 13.01
C GLU A 1 1.99 -12.62 13.06
N ASN A 2 1.09 -12.33 12.09
CA ASN A 2 -0.33 -12.75 12.18
C ASN A 2 -0.76 -13.86 11.19
N VAL A 3 0.17 -14.72 10.75
CA VAL A 3 -0.14 -15.81 9.79
C VAL A 3 -1.17 -16.80 10.35
N ALA A 4 -1.24 -16.94 11.68
CA ALA A 4 -2.15 -17.86 12.35
C ALA A 4 -3.60 -17.36 12.47
N SER A 5 -3.88 -16.06 12.28
CA SER A 5 -5.24 -15.51 12.44
C SER A 5 -5.49 -14.26 11.58
N PRO A 6 -5.33 -14.35 10.25
CA PRO A 6 -5.60 -13.21 9.38
C PRO A 6 -7.08 -12.76 9.46
N PRO A 7 -7.39 -11.49 9.14
CA PRO A 7 -8.76 -11.05 8.91
C PRO A 7 -9.33 -11.84 7.73
N ALA A 8 -10.39 -12.61 8.00
CA ALA A 8 -10.76 -13.75 7.15
C ALA A 8 -11.12 -13.38 5.71
N LEU A 9 -11.90 -12.30 5.52
CA LEU A 9 -12.32 -11.87 4.18
C LEU A 9 -11.31 -10.93 3.50
N LEU A 10 -10.52 -10.18 4.27
CA LEU A 10 -9.51 -9.25 3.73
C LEU A 10 -8.57 -9.94 2.74
N VAL A 11 -8.05 -11.11 3.11
CA VAL A 11 -7.08 -11.86 2.29
C VAL A 11 -7.74 -12.33 0.99
N VAL A 12 -8.96 -12.88 1.08
CA VAL A 12 -9.69 -13.45 -0.05
C VAL A 12 -10.14 -12.36 -1.01
N ASP A 13 -10.73 -11.28 -0.49
CA ASP A 13 -11.19 -10.16 -1.30
C ASP A 13 -10.03 -9.41 -1.97
N GLY A 14 -8.89 -9.27 -1.27
CA GLY A 14 -7.68 -8.70 -1.84
C GLY A 14 -7.11 -9.54 -2.99
N ILE A 15 -7.08 -10.87 -2.85
CA ILE A 15 -6.64 -11.77 -3.93
C ILE A 15 -7.60 -11.70 -5.13
N LEU A 16 -8.91 -11.71 -4.88
CA LEU A 16 -9.92 -11.73 -5.94
C LEU A 16 -10.06 -10.38 -6.65
N GLY A 17 -9.60 -9.29 -6.03
CA GLY A 17 -9.79 -7.93 -6.53
C GLY A 17 -11.18 -7.37 -6.23
N ASN A 18 -11.79 -7.82 -5.14
CA ASN A 18 -13.10 -7.37 -4.67
C ASN A 18 -13.01 -6.14 -3.74
N MET A 19 -11.82 -5.55 -3.59
CA MET A 19 -11.56 -4.39 -2.74
C MET A 19 -11.18 -3.18 -3.60
N ASP A 20 -11.83 -2.05 -3.34
CA ASP A 20 -11.47 -0.77 -3.97
C ASP A 20 -10.22 -0.16 -3.33
N TRP A 21 -10.13 -0.18 -1.99
CA TRP A 21 -9.00 0.37 -1.25
C TRP A 21 -8.68 -0.40 0.04
N LEU A 22 -7.48 -0.16 0.57
CA LEU A 22 -7.02 -0.63 1.88
C LEU A 22 -6.42 0.55 2.66
N GLU A 23 -6.87 0.75 3.90
CA GLU A 23 -6.25 1.74 4.78
C GLU A 23 -4.88 1.24 5.26
N LEU A 24 -3.82 1.93 4.84
CA LEU A 24 -2.45 1.64 5.26
C LEU A 24 -2.13 2.30 6.60
N ALA A 25 -2.73 3.46 6.86
CA ALA A 25 -2.54 4.22 8.09
C ALA A 25 -3.90 4.55 8.72
N VAL A 26 -4.12 4.00 9.90
CA VAL A 26 -5.27 4.18 10.78
C VAL A 26 -4.82 3.90 12.21
N LEU A 27 -5.54 4.42 13.22
CA LEU A 27 -5.17 4.27 14.63
C LEU A 27 -4.72 2.86 15.06
N TRP A 28 -5.30 1.82 14.47
CA TRP A 28 -5.08 0.42 14.87
C TRP A 28 -4.18 -0.36 13.89
N SER A 29 -3.65 0.28 12.85
CA SER A 29 -2.71 -0.36 11.93
C SER A 29 -1.27 -0.25 12.43
N ASP A 30 -0.45 -1.20 12.00
CA ASP A 30 0.98 -0.94 11.81
C ASP A 30 1.17 -0.67 10.32
N GLU A 31 1.62 0.53 9.98
CA GLU A 31 1.68 1.02 8.60
C GLU A 31 2.60 0.15 7.73
N ILE A 32 3.68 -0.38 8.32
CA ILE A 32 4.60 -1.30 7.64
C ILE A 32 3.88 -2.62 7.33
N GLY A 33 3.27 -3.27 8.32
CA GLY A 33 2.55 -4.52 8.13
C GLY A 33 1.36 -4.40 7.18
N ALA A 34 0.63 -3.29 7.23
CA ALA A 34 -0.47 -3.00 6.30
C ALA A 34 0.04 -2.81 4.87
N SER A 35 1.14 -2.06 4.69
CA SER A 35 1.78 -1.87 3.38
C SER A 35 2.28 -3.20 2.80
N GLU A 36 2.87 -4.05 3.63
CA GLU A 36 3.30 -5.38 3.24
C GLU A 36 2.13 -6.23 2.71
N MET A 37 0.99 -6.25 3.38
CA MET A 37 -0.20 -6.94 2.87
C MET A 37 -0.68 -6.34 1.55
N TRP A 38 -0.72 -5.01 1.46
CA TRP A 38 -1.12 -4.28 0.26
C TRP A 38 -0.24 -4.65 -0.94
N TYR A 39 1.08 -4.71 -0.78
CA TYR A 39 2.01 -5.13 -1.84
C TYR A 39 1.68 -6.52 -2.39
N ARG A 40 1.28 -7.45 -1.53
CA ARG A 40 0.93 -8.82 -1.95
C ARG A 40 -0.32 -8.82 -2.83
N PHE A 41 -1.29 -7.95 -2.56
CA PHE A 41 -2.46 -7.76 -3.43
C PHE A 41 -2.08 -7.15 -4.77
N LEU A 42 -1.25 -6.10 -4.79
CA LEU A 42 -0.75 -5.51 -6.03
C LEU A 42 -0.01 -6.56 -6.89
N ASN A 43 0.87 -7.36 -6.25
CA ASN A 43 1.68 -8.37 -6.92
C ASN A 43 0.85 -9.55 -7.50
N VAL A 44 -0.38 -9.77 -7.04
CA VAL A 44 -1.32 -10.73 -7.66
C VAL A 44 -2.29 -10.10 -8.66
N GLY A 45 -2.00 -8.86 -9.06
CA GLY A 45 -2.74 -8.12 -10.09
C GLY A 45 -4.05 -7.54 -9.59
N SER A 46 -4.17 -7.28 -8.29
CA SER A 46 -5.29 -6.55 -7.71
C SER A 46 -4.87 -5.11 -7.44
N PRO A 47 -5.28 -4.12 -8.26
CA PRO A 47 -4.87 -2.73 -8.12
C PRO A 47 -5.66 -2.02 -7.01
N VAL A 48 -5.57 -2.55 -5.78
CA VAL A 48 -6.23 -1.99 -4.59
C VAL A 48 -5.60 -0.63 -4.30
N LEU A 49 -6.42 0.42 -4.18
CA LEU A 49 -5.93 1.76 -3.84
C LEU A 49 -5.45 1.79 -2.38
N LEU A 50 -4.41 2.58 -2.08
CA LEU A 50 -4.11 2.91 -0.69
C LEU A 50 -5.06 4.00 -0.18
N SER A 51 -5.33 3.97 1.12
CA SER A 51 -6.11 4.98 1.83
C SER A 51 -5.58 5.19 3.25
N ALA A 52 -6.08 6.21 3.92
CA ALA A 52 -5.86 6.43 5.35
C ALA A 52 -7.02 7.20 5.97
N GLY A 53 -7.23 6.95 7.26
CA GLY A 53 -8.26 7.57 8.05
C GLY A 53 -7.90 7.40 9.52
N THR A 54 -8.06 8.46 10.32
CA THR A 54 -7.58 8.41 11.71
C THR A 54 -8.42 7.50 12.62
N ASP A 55 -9.62 7.08 12.19
CA ASP A 55 -10.60 6.34 13.02
C ASP A 55 -10.79 6.98 14.42
N ALA A 56 -10.92 8.31 14.43
CA ALA A 56 -10.91 9.07 15.67
C ALA A 56 -12.30 9.13 16.31
N MET A 57 -12.39 8.65 17.56
CA MET A 57 -13.53 8.88 18.44
C MET A 57 -13.31 10.20 19.19
N ALA A 58 -13.74 11.31 18.60
CA ALA A 58 -13.68 12.61 19.25
C ALA A 58 -14.80 12.73 20.30
N ASP A 59 -14.43 12.77 21.58
CA ASP A 59 -15.33 13.18 22.66
C ASP A 59 -14.66 14.20 23.61
N PHE A 60 -15.46 14.78 24.51
CA PHE A 60 -15.02 15.84 25.43
C PHE A 60 -13.94 15.39 26.43
N TYR A 61 -13.90 14.11 26.78
CA TYR A 61 -12.99 13.55 27.78
C TYR A 61 -11.79 12.80 27.15
N ARG A 62 -11.93 12.39 25.89
CA ARG A 62 -10.91 11.72 25.09
C ARG A 62 -10.88 12.33 23.69
N THR A 63 -9.93 13.23 23.47
CA THR A 63 -9.70 13.80 22.14
C THR A 63 -8.41 13.22 21.57
N MET A 64 -8.61 12.22 20.72
CA MET A 64 -7.54 11.77 19.83
C MET A 64 -7.23 12.85 18.79
N PRO A 65 -5.96 13.07 18.42
CA PRO A 65 -5.62 14.04 17.39
C PRO A 65 -6.35 13.68 16.09
N LEU A 66 -7.14 14.62 15.56
CA LEU A 66 -7.89 14.40 14.33
C LEU A 66 -6.98 14.59 13.13
N GLY A 67 -7.06 13.66 12.18
CA GLY A 67 -6.28 13.70 10.96
C GLY A 67 -4.83 13.34 11.17
N VAL A 68 -4.45 12.45 12.10
CA VAL A 68 -3.05 11.97 12.16
C VAL A 68 -2.69 11.34 10.82
N SER A 69 -3.39 10.27 10.47
CA SER A 69 -3.33 9.62 9.16
C SER A 69 -4.20 10.37 8.16
N ARG A 70 -3.64 10.69 7.00
CA ARG A 70 -4.28 11.44 5.91
C ARG A 70 -4.00 10.79 4.57
N LEU A 71 -4.96 10.92 3.66
CA LEU A 71 -4.78 10.67 2.23
C LEU A 71 -4.79 12.02 1.49
N TYR A 72 -3.68 12.34 0.83
CA TYR A 72 -3.63 13.47 -0.10
C TYR A 72 -3.84 12.96 -1.52
N VAL A 73 -4.59 13.74 -2.31
CA VAL A 73 -4.95 13.41 -3.69
C VAL A 73 -4.64 14.62 -4.58
N GLN A 74 -3.98 14.41 -5.71
CA GLN A 74 -3.62 15.45 -6.66
C GLN A 74 -4.73 15.64 -7.69
N THR A 75 -5.41 16.78 -7.64
CA THR A 75 -6.55 17.12 -8.51
C THR A 75 -6.21 18.12 -9.62
N ASP A 76 -4.92 18.38 -9.85
CA ASP A 76 -4.43 19.37 -10.81
C ASP A 76 -5.02 20.77 -10.61
N GLY A 77 -5.32 21.12 -9.35
CA GLY A 77 -5.86 22.42 -8.95
C GLY A 77 -7.38 22.51 -8.89
N GLU A 78 -8.13 21.45 -9.23
CA GLU A 78 -9.58 21.43 -9.07
C GLU A 78 -10.01 21.14 -7.63
N SER A 79 -10.86 21.98 -7.05
CA SER A 79 -11.31 21.88 -5.66
C SER A 79 -12.65 21.17 -5.46
N SER A 80 -13.14 20.47 -6.48
CA SER A 80 -14.44 19.79 -6.42
C SER A 80 -14.31 18.38 -5.83
N MET A 81 -15.35 17.92 -5.13
CA MET A 81 -15.42 16.52 -4.66
C MET A 81 -15.37 15.53 -5.83
N ALA A 82 -15.94 15.88 -6.98
CA ALA A 82 -15.89 15.04 -8.17
C ALA A 82 -14.45 14.85 -8.66
N ALA A 83 -13.67 15.93 -8.73
CA ALA A 83 -12.25 15.89 -9.10
C ALA A 83 -11.43 15.10 -8.08
N TYR A 84 -11.68 15.30 -6.78
CA TYR A 84 -11.05 14.53 -5.71
C TYR A 84 -11.30 13.03 -5.87
N MET A 85 -12.57 12.62 -6.05
CA MET A 85 -12.92 11.21 -6.20
C MET A 85 -12.38 10.61 -7.50
N GLN A 86 -12.29 11.38 -8.58
CA GLN A 86 -11.70 10.94 -9.84
C GLN A 86 -10.19 10.69 -9.67
N ALA A 87 -9.45 11.68 -9.16
CA ALA A 87 -8.01 11.56 -8.95
C ALA A 87 -7.66 10.46 -7.94
N MET A 88 -8.49 10.27 -6.91
CA MET A 88 -8.37 9.14 -5.98
C MET A 88 -8.50 7.80 -6.70
N LYS A 89 -9.50 7.62 -7.58
CA LYS A 89 -9.70 6.39 -8.37
C LYS A 89 -8.59 6.12 -9.36
N GLU A 90 -7.95 7.17 -9.84
CA GLU A 90 -6.76 7.09 -10.70
C GLU A 90 -5.49 6.80 -9.90
N GLY A 91 -5.57 6.73 -8.56
CA GLY A 91 -4.41 6.45 -7.70
C GLY A 91 -3.45 7.63 -7.58
N ARG A 92 -3.87 8.86 -7.90
CA ARG A 92 -3.03 10.07 -7.83
C ARG A 92 -2.92 10.58 -6.40
N SER A 93 -2.35 9.75 -5.52
CA SER A 93 -2.43 9.94 -4.07
C SER A 93 -1.20 9.43 -3.31
N PHE A 94 -1.09 9.87 -2.05
CA PHE A 94 -0.19 9.29 -1.07
C PHE A 94 -0.81 9.35 0.33
N VAL A 95 -0.46 8.37 1.17
CA VAL A 95 -0.82 8.31 2.59
C VAL A 95 0.29 8.90 3.43
N THR A 96 -0.06 9.57 4.53
CA THR A 96 0.90 10.14 5.46
C THR A 96 0.37 10.27 6.89
N THR A 97 1.26 10.19 7.86
CA THR A 97 1.05 10.53 9.28
C THR A 97 1.77 11.83 9.69
N GLY A 98 2.38 12.52 8.72
CA GLY A 98 3.13 13.76 8.92
C GLY A 98 4.00 14.14 7.71
N PRO A 99 4.93 13.27 7.27
CA PRO A 99 5.82 13.56 6.14
C PRO A 99 5.07 13.73 4.81
N MET A 100 5.42 14.76 4.05
CA MET A 100 4.92 15.01 2.71
C MET A 100 5.91 14.45 1.70
N VAL A 101 5.42 13.68 0.72
CA VAL A 101 6.23 13.10 -0.35
C VAL A 101 5.62 13.46 -1.69
N ASP A 102 6.41 14.08 -2.56
CA ASP A 102 6.13 14.17 -4.01
C ASP A 102 7.10 13.24 -4.74
N PHE A 103 6.57 12.43 -5.66
CA PHE A 103 7.32 11.37 -6.35
C PHE A 103 7.08 11.47 -7.85
N GLU A 104 8.16 11.38 -8.59
CA GLU A 104 8.15 11.27 -10.05
C GLU A 104 9.06 10.12 -10.47
N LEU A 105 8.63 9.38 -11.49
CA LEU A 105 9.39 8.29 -12.11
C LEU A 105 9.26 8.40 -13.63
N GLY A 106 10.36 8.58 -14.34
CA GLY A 106 10.35 8.68 -15.80
C GLY A 106 9.41 9.78 -16.35
N GLY A 107 9.23 10.87 -15.61
CA GLY A 107 8.33 11.97 -15.99
C GLY A 107 6.86 11.78 -15.62
N VAL A 108 6.48 10.66 -14.99
CA VAL A 108 5.10 10.38 -14.57
C VAL A 108 4.97 10.30 -13.04
N LYS A 109 3.74 10.39 -12.52
CA LYS A 109 3.46 10.49 -11.08
C LYS A 109 2.68 9.28 -10.55
N PRO A 110 2.58 9.08 -9.22
CA PRO A 110 1.69 8.07 -8.64
C PRO A 110 0.31 8.04 -9.31
N GLY A 111 -0.17 6.84 -9.63
CA GLY A 111 -1.41 6.63 -10.39
C GLY A 111 -1.21 6.46 -11.90
N ASP A 112 -0.13 7.01 -12.46
CA ASP A 112 0.16 6.90 -13.89
C ASP A 112 0.86 5.59 -14.25
N VAL A 113 1.11 5.42 -15.55
CA VAL A 113 1.82 4.29 -16.14
C VAL A 113 3.13 4.78 -16.77
N VAL A 114 4.25 4.16 -16.40
CA VAL A 114 5.55 4.32 -17.07
C VAL A 114 5.78 3.16 -18.04
N SER A 115 6.33 3.46 -19.21
CA SER A 115 6.73 2.41 -20.16
C SER A 115 8.02 1.74 -19.71
N ARG A 116 8.13 0.42 -19.92
CA ARG A 116 9.38 -0.31 -19.65
C ARG A 116 10.47 0.04 -20.67
N GLU A 117 11.27 1.07 -20.37
CA GLU A 117 12.43 1.49 -21.17
C GLU A 117 13.79 1.17 -20.51
N GLY A 118 13.86 0.07 -19.75
CA GLY A 118 15.06 -0.30 -18.99
C GLY A 118 15.13 0.49 -17.69
N SER A 119 15.97 1.51 -17.63
CA SER A 119 16.12 2.37 -16.45
C SER A 119 15.14 3.54 -16.47
N ALA A 120 14.60 3.91 -15.32
CA ALA A 120 13.82 5.13 -15.15
C ALA A 120 14.41 6.00 -14.04
N GLU A 121 14.61 7.28 -14.34
CA GLU A 121 15.02 8.28 -13.36
C GLU A 121 13.87 8.55 -12.39
N PHE A 122 14.18 8.68 -11.11
CA PHE A 122 13.25 9.07 -10.08
C PHE A 122 13.64 10.40 -9.44
N LYS A 123 12.63 11.11 -8.95
CA LYS A 123 12.79 12.26 -8.06
C LYS A 123 11.83 12.13 -6.88
N ILE A 124 12.34 12.37 -5.68
CA ILE A 124 11.57 12.35 -4.43
C ILE A 124 11.79 13.67 -3.72
N ASP A 125 10.75 14.46 -3.54
CA ASP A 125 10.76 15.64 -2.68
C ASP A 125 10.10 15.27 -1.34
N LEU A 126 10.90 15.21 -0.27
CA LEU A 126 10.44 14.95 1.09
C LEU A 126 10.41 16.26 1.87
N ALA A 127 9.31 16.52 2.59
CA ALA A 127 9.24 17.57 3.61
C ALA A 127 8.56 17.04 4.87
N SER A 128 9.03 17.43 6.05
CA SER A 128 8.42 17.00 7.31
C SER A 128 8.60 18.04 8.41
N ALA A 129 7.66 18.10 9.34
CA ALA A 129 7.75 18.92 10.55
C ALA A 129 8.47 18.21 11.71
N VAL A 130 8.80 16.92 11.53
CA VAL A 130 9.50 16.06 12.49
C VAL A 130 10.52 15.18 11.77
N SER A 131 11.37 14.51 12.52
CA SER A 131 12.36 13.60 11.93
C SER A 131 11.73 12.44 11.12
N VAL A 132 12.45 11.98 10.11
CA VAL A 132 12.15 10.83 9.27
C VAL A 132 13.43 10.03 9.16
N GLU A 133 13.42 8.76 9.53
CA GLU A 133 14.66 7.97 9.57
C GLU A 133 15.12 7.53 8.17
N THR A 134 14.21 7.06 7.32
CA THR A 134 14.57 6.44 6.04
C THR A 134 13.59 6.81 4.93
N VAL A 135 14.10 6.99 3.72
CA VAL A 135 13.34 7.06 2.46
C VAL A 135 13.74 5.86 1.60
N GLU A 136 12.75 5.19 1.02
CA GLU A 136 12.91 3.95 0.28
C GLU A 136 12.16 4.04 -1.07
N VAL A 137 12.80 3.59 -2.15
CA VAL A 137 12.13 3.26 -3.42
C VAL A 137 11.87 1.76 -3.43
N ILE A 138 10.62 1.40 -3.70
CA ILE A 138 10.12 0.03 -3.64
C ILE A 138 9.66 -0.40 -5.02
N VAL A 139 10.12 -1.56 -5.47
CA VAL A 139 9.67 -2.20 -6.72
C VAL A 139 9.08 -3.55 -6.36
N ASN A 140 7.80 -3.75 -6.66
CA ASN A 140 7.10 -5.03 -6.41
C ASN A 140 7.26 -5.58 -4.99
N GLY A 141 7.25 -4.68 -4.00
CA GLY A 141 7.40 -4.98 -2.57
C GLY A 141 8.84 -5.17 -2.09
N LEU A 142 9.85 -4.93 -2.92
CA LEU A 142 11.26 -4.97 -2.52
C LEU A 142 11.88 -3.58 -2.53
N VAL A 143 12.60 -3.22 -1.46
CA VAL A 143 13.40 -1.98 -1.42
C VAL A 143 14.59 -2.14 -2.36
N VAL A 144 14.66 -1.29 -3.39
CA VAL A 144 15.74 -1.31 -4.40
C VAL A 144 16.69 -0.13 -4.26
N TRP A 145 16.27 0.91 -3.56
CA TRP A 145 17.09 2.06 -3.19
C TRP A 145 16.61 2.59 -1.84
N SER A 146 17.54 3.11 -1.03
CA SER A 146 17.24 3.73 0.25
C SER A 146 18.29 4.76 0.64
N ASP A 147 17.88 5.81 1.35
CA ASP A 147 18.76 6.79 1.99
C ASP A 147 18.18 7.22 3.35
N SER A 148 19.02 7.87 4.15
CA SER A 148 18.64 8.63 5.35
C SER A 148 17.58 9.69 5.02
N GLY A 149 16.59 9.83 5.90
CA GLY A 149 15.54 10.84 5.77
C GLY A 149 15.98 12.22 6.27
N LEU A 150 15.24 12.75 7.25
CA LEU A 150 15.46 14.06 7.86
C LEU A 150 15.73 13.89 9.36
N ASP A 151 16.82 14.45 9.86
CA ASP A 151 17.13 14.39 11.29
C ASP A 151 16.19 15.27 12.13
N GLU A 152 15.60 16.30 11.52
CA GLU A 152 14.68 17.25 12.14
C GLU A 152 13.71 17.84 11.11
N ALA A 153 12.90 18.84 11.51
CA ALA A 153 12.00 19.53 10.60
C ALA A 153 12.76 20.14 9.42
N GLY A 154 12.28 19.89 8.19
CA GLY A 154 12.96 20.35 6.99
C GLY A 154 12.45 19.68 5.73
N SER A 155 13.26 19.78 4.68
CA SER A 155 12.99 19.19 3.38
C SER A 155 14.28 18.74 2.69
N ARG A 156 14.19 17.67 1.91
CA ARG A 156 15.30 17.16 1.08
C ARG A 156 14.75 16.57 -0.22
N THR A 157 15.50 16.79 -1.29
CA THR A 157 15.26 16.16 -2.59
C THR A 157 16.24 15.02 -2.80
N TYR A 158 15.75 13.89 -3.31
CA TYR A 158 16.54 12.73 -3.70
C TYR A 158 16.32 12.44 -5.18
N GLU A 159 17.38 12.09 -5.87
CA GLU A 159 17.39 11.78 -7.30
C GLU A 159 18.25 10.56 -7.55
N GLY A 160 17.88 9.76 -8.55
CA GLY A 160 18.61 8.56 -8.95
C GLY A 160 17.83 7.80 -10.00
N SER A 161 18.23 6.56 -10.27
CA SER A 161 17.55 5.70 -11.24
C SER A 161 17.31 4.30 -10.72
N VAL A 162 16.28 3.66 -11.29
CA VAL A 162 15.88 2.29 -10.98
C VAL A 162 15.68 1.50 -12.27
N GLU A 163 16.21 0.28 -12.30
CA GLU A 163 15.93 -0.66 -13.38
C GLU A 163 14.49 -1.19 -13.23
N LEU A 164 13.67 -0.95 -14.26
CA LEU A 164 12.29 -1.39 -14.25
C LEU A 164 12.19 -2.88 -14.63
N PRO A 165 11.46 -3.71 -13.87
CA PRO A 165 11.09 -5.06 -14.27
C PRO A 165 10.08 -5.05 -15.42
N ALA A 166 9.72 -6.23 -15.93
CA ALA A 166 8.89 -6.33 -17.12
C ALA A 166 7.44 -5.87 -16.89
N ALA A 167 7.01 -5.85 -15.64
CA ALA A 167 5.67 -5.51 -15.20
C ALA A 167 5.70 -5.21 -13.69
N GLY A 168 4.55 -4.81 -13.15
CA GLY A 168 4.38 -4.51 -11.74
C GLY A 168 4.35 -3.01 -11.49
N TRP A 169 4.98 -2.59 -10.40
CA TRP A 169 4.81 -1.24 -9.89
C TRP A 169 6.02 -0.75 -9.10
N VAL A 170 6.12 0.58 -8.99
CA VAL A 170 7.13 1.31 -8.21
C VAL A 170 6.43 2.28 -7.27
N ALA A 171 6.90 2.40 -6.04
CA ALA A 171 6.40 3.40 -5.09
C ALA A 171 7.50 3.89 -4.15
N VAL A 172 7.21 4.93 -3.39
CA VAL A 172 8.11 5.50 -2.38
C VAL A 172 7.50 5.37 -1.00
N ARG A 173 8.34 5.01 -0.03
CA ARG A 173 8.02 4.98 1.40
C ARG A 173 9.00 5.85 2.18
N ALA A 174 8.48 6.70 3.05
CA ALA A 174 9.26 7.43 4.06
C ALA A 174 8.81 6.95 5.44
N ARG A 175 9.73 6.54 6.31
CA ARG A 175 9.37 5.95 7.62
C ARG A 175 10.39 6.19 8.73
N GLY A 176 9.94 5.96 9.97
CA GLY A 176 10.79 5.97 11.16
C GLY A 176 11.13 7.38 11.64
N GLY A 177 11.92 7.47 12.70
CA GLY A 177 12.23 8.73 13.37
C GLY A 177 11.43 8.91 14.66
N GLU A 178 11.81 9.92 15.44
CA GLU A 178 11.15 10.26 16.69
C GLU A 178 9.84 11.01 16.43
N THR A 179 8.74 10.48 16.98
CA THR A 179 7.46 11.20 17.01
C THR A 179 7.45 12.17 18.18
N ILE A 180 7.63 13.45 17.86
CA ILE A 180 7.39 14.58 18.76
C ILE A 180 6.23 15.42 18.23
N TRP A 181 5.59 16.21 19.10
CA TRP A 181 4.59 17.19 18.65
C TRP A 181 5.18 18.04 17.51
N PRO A 182 4.48 18.25 16.39
CA PRO A 182 3.05 18.01 16.17
C PRO A 182 2.68 16.61 15.60
N ALA A 183 3.62 15.69 15.46
CA ALA A 183 3.32 14.31 15.08
C ALA A 183 2.66 13.56 16.25
N ALA A 184 1.80 12.61 15.92
CA ALA A 184 0.90 11.97 16.88
C ALA A 184 0.68 10.47 16.59
N ASP A 185 1.68 9.83 15.98
CA ASP A 185 1.69 8.39 15.67
C ASP A 185 2.93 7.70 16.27
N SER A 186 3.03 6.38 16.18
CA SER A 186 4.14 5.59 16.72
C SER A 186 5.47 5.91 16.02
N TYR A 187 5.42 6.31 14.75
CA TYR A 187 6.56 6.78 13.94
C TYR A 187 6.06 7.63 12.77
N SER A 188 6.95 8.46 12.20
CA SER A 188 6.67 9.14 10.94
C SER A 188 6.47 8.12 9.82
N PHE A 189 5.41 8.27 9.02
CA PHE A 189 5.14 7.40 7.89
C PHE A 189 4.53 8.18 6.72
N ALA A 190 5.00 7.88 5.51
CA ALA A 190 4.33 8.23 4.27
C ALA A 190 4.56 7.16 3.20
N HIS A 191 3.58 6.94 2.33
CA HIS A 191 3.67 6.00 1.23
C HIS A 191 2.88 6.48 0.01
N THR A 192 3.51 6.51 -1.16
CA THR A 192 2.84 6.90 -2.40
C THR A 192 2.01 5.78 -2.99
N SER A 193 0.97 6.12 -3.72
CA SER A 193 0.34 5.16 -4.63
C SER A 193 1.36 4.69 -5.68
N PRO A 194 1.10 3.55 -6.34
CA PRO A 194 2.06 3.01 -7.28
C PRO A 194 2.11 3.85 -8.57
N VAL A 195 3.31 3.99 -9.13
CA VAL A 195 3.49 4.17 -10.57
C VAL A 195 3.51 2.77 -11.18
N TRP A 196 2.60 2.52 -12.13
CA TRP A 196 2.47 1.22 -12.77
C TRP A 196 3.44 1.07 -13.94
N ILE A 197 3.96 -0.14 -14.15
CA ILE A 197 4.82 -0.45 -15.29
C ILE A 197 3.95 -1.06 -16.39
N ASP A 198 3.98 -0.46 -17.59
CA ASP A 198 3.24 -0.80 -18.81
C ASP A 198 1.70 -0.74 -18.74
N SER A 199 1.07 -1.20 -17.66
CA SER A 199 -0.38 -1.08 -17.45
C SER A 199 -0.77 -1.24 -15.97
N VAL A 200 -1.85 -0.61 -15.55
CA VAL A 200 -2.42 -0.77 -14.20
C VAL A 200 -2.72 -2.25 -13.90
N GLY A 201 -2.25 -2.74 -12.76
CA GLY A 201 -2.43 -4.15 -12.36
C GLY A 201 -1.56 -5.14 -13.14
N SER A 202 -0.54 -4.67 -13.87
CA SER A 202 0.46 -5.55 -14.47
C SER A 202 1.21 -6.31 -13.38
N VAL A 203 1.70 -7.51 -13.73
CA VAL A 203 2.22 -8.46 -12.75
C VAL A 203 3.57 -8.97 -13.21
N ASP A 204 4.60 -8.73 -12.40
CA ASP A 204 5.88 -9.42 -12.52
C ASP A 204 5.77 -10.87 -12.04
N ALA A 205 6.34 -11.82 -12.79
CA ALA A 205 6.18 -13.24 -12.53
C ALA A 205 6.83 -13.67 -11.20
N GLU A 206 7.96 -13.08 -10.85
CA GLU A 206 8.70 -13.43 -9.63
C GLU A 206 8.05 -12.78 -8.40
N ALA A 207 7.58 -11.53 -8.54
CA ALA A 207 6.74 -10.90 -7.52
C ALA A 207 5.44 -11.66 -7.26
N PHE A 208 4.75 -12.10 -8.31
CA PHE A 208 3.55 -12.94 -8.19
C PHE A 208 3.85 -14.22 -7.42
N ARG A 209 4.92 -14.93 -7.79
CA ARG A 209 5.30 -16.20 -7.16
C ARG A 209 5.52 -16.02 -5.66
N ARG A 210 6.33 -15.03 -5.25
CA ARG A 210 6.57 -14.74 -3.82
C ARG A 210 5.28 -14.42 -3.09
N SER A 211 4.47 -13.51 -3.62
CA SER A 211 3.23 -13.12 -2.95
C SER A 211 2.20 -14.26 -2.90
N ALA A 212 2.12 -15.11 -3.93
CA ALA A 212 1.26 -16.29 -3.92
C ALA A 212 1.69 -17.33 -2.86
N GLU A 213 3.00 -17.55 -2.70
CA GLU A 213 3.56 -18.41 -1.65
C GLU A 213 3.23 -17.91 -0.24
N GLU A 214 3.25 -16.59 -0.04
CA GLU A 214 2.92 -15.97 1.25
C GLU A 214 1.42 -15.87 1.53
N LEU A 215 0.60 -15.68 0.48
CA LEU A 215 -0.85 -15.55 0.60
C LEU A 215 -1.55 -16.90 0.80
N MET A 216 -1.04 -17.99 0.21
CA MET A 216 -1.70 -19.31 0.28
C MET A 216 -1.93 -19.79 1.73
N PRO A 217 -0.94 -19.75 2.65
CA PRO A 217 -1.16 -20.13 4.05
C PRO A 217 -2.15 -19.21 4.77
N LEU A 218 -2.27 -17.95 4.36
CA LEU A 218 -3.24 -17.02 4.93
C LEU A 218 -4.66 -17.36 4.49
N VAL A 219 -4.85 -17.78 3.24
CA VAL A 219 -6.14 -18.30 2.76
C VAL A 219 -6.53 -19.54 3.56
N ASP A 220 -5.59 -20.47 3.80
CA ASP A 220 -5.81 -21.66 4.65
C ASP A 220 -6.25 -21.29 6.06
N ALA A 221 -5.50 -20.40 6.72
CA ALA A 221 -5.79 -19.99 8.10
C ALA A 221 -7.12 -19.24 8.21
N ALA A 222 -7.42 -18.35 7.25
CA ALA A 222 -8.70 -17.63 7.19
C ALA A 222 -9.87 -18.59 6.98
N GLU A 223 -9.75 -19.58 6.09
CA GLU A 223 -10.81 -20.56 5.83
C GLU A 223 -11.08 -21.42 7.07
N ALA A 224 -10.02 -21.91 7.71
CA ALA A 224 -10.12 -22.69 8.95
C ALA A 224 -10.84 -21.89 10.05
N LYS A 225 -10.50 -20.62 10.21
CA LYS A 225 -11.16 -19.70 11.15
C LYS A 225 -12.64 -19.53 10.83
N VAL A 226 -13.00 -19.29 9.56
CA VAL A 226 -14.41 -19.19 9.11
C VAL A 226 -15.18 -20.47 9.45
N ARG A 227 -14.63 -21.65 9.13
CA ARG A 227 -15.28 -22.94 9.43
C ARG A 227 -15.53 -23.12 10.93
N VAL A 228 -14.56 -22.77 11.76
CA VAL A 228 -14.71 -22.83 13.23
C VAL A 228 -15.75 -21.82 13.72
N SER A 229 -15.72 -20.58 13.25
CA SER A 229 -16.62 -19.51 13.69
C SER A 229 -18.09 -19.76 13.32
N TYR A 230 -18.35 -20.34 12.15
CA TYR A 230 -19.72 -20.64 11.71
C TYR A 230 -20.21 -22.04 12.15
N GLY A 231 -19.32 -22.94 12.56
CA GLY A 231 -19.67 -24.28 13.05
C GLY A 231 -20.49 -25.08 12.03
N ALA A 232 -21.72 -25.45 12.38
CA ALA A 232 -22.62 -26.21 11.51
C ALA A 232 -23.39 -25.34 10.50
N VAL A 233 -23.28 -24.01 10.57
CA VAL A 233 -23.98 -23.11 9.63
C VAL A 233 -23.35 -23.24 8.25
N ALA A 234 -24.17 -23.58 7.25
CA ALA A 234 -23.70 -23.67 5.87
C ALA A 234 -23.34 -22.29 5.32
N THR A 235 -22.09 -22.13 4.87
CA THR A 235 -21.57 -20.89 4.28
C THR A 235 -21.02 -21.09 2.86
N PRO A 236 -21.78 -21.73 1.93
CA PRO A 236 -21.25 -22.15 0.64
C PRO A 236 -20.71 -21.00 -0.22
N ARG A 237 -21.33 -19.81 -0.13
CA ARG A 237 -20.87 -18.62 -0.85
C ARG A 237 -19.49 -18.18 -0.36
N ILE A 238 -19.31 -18.02 0.95
CA ILE A 238 -18.04 -17.63 1.55
C ILE A 238 -16.96 -18.67 1.19
N LEU A 239 -17.24 -19.96 1.38
CA LEU A 239 -16.28 -21.03 1.06
C LEU A 239 -15.91 -21.08 -0.43
N SER A 240 -16.82 -20.71 -1.34
CA SER A 240 -16.50 -20.65 -2.77
C SER A 240 -15.50 -19.53 -3.11
N GLU A 241 -15.44 -18.46 -2.33
CA GLU A 241 -14.48 -17.37 -2.53
C GLU A 241 -13.05 -17.82 -2.14
N PHE A 242 -12.91 -18.66 -1.09
CA PHE A 242 -11.63 -19.28 -0.74
C PHE A 242 -11.10 -20.17 -1.87
N GLU A 243 -11.94 -21.02 -2.45
CA GLU A 243 -11.57 -21.86 -3.59
C GLU A 243 -11.17 -21.00 -4.82
N ALA A 244 -11.91 -19.93 -5.09
CA ALA A 244 -11.59 -19.01 -6.18
C ALA A 244 -10.24 -18.29 -5.94
N ALA A 245 -9.95 -17.88 -4.71
CA ALA A 245 -8.69 -17.25 -4.35
C ALA A 245 -7.51 -18.22 -4.57
N ARG A 246 -7.64 -19.48 -4.14
CA ARG A 246 -6.62 -20.52 -4.41
C ARG A 246 -6.40 -20.72 -5.90
N ALA A 247 -7.49 -20.84 -6.66
CA ALA A 247 -7.43 -21.01 -8.11
C ALA A 247 -6.66 -19.84 -8.77
N ARG A 248 -6.89 -18.61 -8.32
CA ARG A 248 -6.15 -17.43 -8.80
C ARG A 248 -4.66 -17.48 -8.45
N LEU A 249 -4.30 -17.87 -7.23
CA LEU A 249 -2.90 -17.98 -6.81
C LEU A 249 -2.11 -19.05 -7.56
N VAL A 250 -2.76 -20.14 -8.01
CA VAL A 250 -2.07 -21.20 -8.77
C VAL A 250 -2.09 -20.98 -10.29
N ALA A 251 -2.99 -20.15 -10.81
CA ALA A 251 -3.20 -19.99 -12.26
C ALA A 251 -1.95 -19.49 -13.02
N ARG A 252 -1.05 -18.77 -12.35
CA ARG A 252 0.17 -18.19 -12.95
C ARG A 252 1.47 -18.78 -12.40
N LEU A 253 1.41 -19.77 -11.51
CA LEU A 253 2.61 -20.47 -11.07
C LEU A 253 3.09 -21.42 -12.18
N PRO A 254 4.41 -21.56 -12.40
CA PRO A 254 4.93 -22.56 -13.33
C PRO A 254 4.46 -23.95 -12.88
N ARG A 255 3.91 -24.74 -13.82
CA ARG A 255 3.57 -26.14 -13.54
C ARG A 255 4.88 -26.94 -13.38
N PRO A 256 4.93 -27.88 -12.42
CA PRO A 256 6.10 -28.74 -12.23
C PRO A 256 6.40 -29.60 -13.46
#